data_AF-A0A2V6L6R9-F1
#
_entry.id   AF-A0A2V6L6R9-F1
#
_cell.length_a   1.000
_cell.length_b   1.000
_cell.length_c   1.000
_cell.angle_alpha   90.00
_cell.angle_beta   90.00
_cell.angle_gamma   90.00
#
_symmetry.space_group_name_H-M   'P 1'
#
loop_
_entity.id
_entity.type
_entity.pdbx_description
1 polymer ?
#
loop_
_entity_poly.entity_id
_entity_poly.type
_entity_poly.pdbx_seq_one_letter_code
_entity_poly.pdbx_strand_id
1 'polypeptide(L)' 'MLIDTHAHLDFPDFASDLEDVLRRAEQADVKRVITIGTSIESSRRAIELAENYPSVYAA' A
#
# COMPACT_ATOMS: atom_id res chain seq x y z
N MET A 1 -6.02 0.38 16.55
CA MET A 1 -5.13 0.83 15.47
C MET A 1 -4.15 -0.28 15.16
N LEU A 2 -4.23 -0.84 13.96
CA LEU A 2 -3.32 -1.86 13.42
C LEU A 2 -2.45 -1.26 12.31
N ILE A 3 -1.29 -1.88 12.10
CA ILE A 3 -0.38 -1.60 10.99
C ILE A 3 -0.20 -2.91 10.24
N ASP A 4 -0.50 -2.92 8.95
CA ASP A 4 -0.08 -4.01 8.08
C ASP A 4 1.40 -3.79 7.73
N THR A 5 2.26 -4.64 8.27
CA THR A 5 3.71 -4.48 8.16
C THR A 5 4.28 -5.03 6.85
N HIS A 6 3.48 -5.77 6.07
CA HIS A 6 3.95 -6.36 4.80
C HIS A 6 2.77 -6.57 3.84
N ALA A 7 2.66 -5.71 2.84
CA ALA A 7 1.76 -5.87 1.70
C ALA A 7 2.47 -5.61 0.37
N HIS A 8 1.84 -5.96 -0.73
CA HIS A 8 2.30 -5.66 -2.09
C HIS A 8 1.23 -4.88 -2.84
N LEU A 9 1.02 -3.62 -2.43
CA LEU A 9 0.02 -2.73 -3.05
C LEU A 9 0.42 -2.30 -4.46
N ASP A 10 1.69 -2.46 -4.85
CA ASP A 10 2.21 -2.14 -6.18
C ASP A 10 1.90 -3.21 -7.24
N PHE A 11 1.25 -4.31 -6.86
CA PHE A 11 0.88 -5.40 -7.77
C PHE A 11 -0.31 -4.99 -8.65
N PRO A 12 -0.32 -5.44 -9.92
CA PRO A 12 -1.35 -5.05 -10.88
C PRO A 12 -2.77 -5.48 -10.47
N ASP A 13 -2.90 -6.51 -9.63
CA ASP A 13 -4.17 -7.00 -9.10
C ASP A 13 -4.97 -5.94 -8.35
N PHE A 14 -4.31 -4.94 -7.76
CA PHE A 14 -4.94 -3.85 -7.01
C PHE A 14 -5.14 -2.57 -7.82
N ALA A 15 -4.62 -2.50 -9.06
CA ALA A 15 -4.60 -1.26 -9.84
C ALA A 15 -6.02 -0.71 -10.13
N SER A 16 -7.02 -1.58 -10.23
CA SER A 16 -8.40 -1.18 -10.50
C SER A 16 -9.20 -0.75 -9.26
N ASP A 17 -8.77 -1.13 -8.05
CA ASP A 17 -9.56 -0.94 -6.83
C ASP A 17 -8.75 -0.50 -5.59
N LEU A 18 -7.53 0.01 -5.77
CA LEU A 18 -6.62 0.35 -4.67
C LEU A 18 -7.25 1.29 -3.63
N GLU A 19 -7.98 2.33 -4.07
CA GLU A 19 -8.67 3.24 -3.14
C GLU A 19 -9.71 2.52 -2.28
N ASP A 20 -10.44 1.57 -2.88
CA ASP A 20 -11.41 0.75 -2.16
C ASP A 20 -10.73 -0.24 -1.22
N VAL A 21 -9.57 -0.79 -1.58
CA VAL A 21 -8.73 -1.62 -0.69
C VAL A 21 -8.33 -0.80 0.55
N LEU A 22 -7.79 0.40 0.35
CA LEU A 22 -7.36 1.27 1.46
C LEU A 22 -8.53 1.69 2.34
N ARG A 23 -9.70 1.97 1.74
CA ARG A 23 -10.94 2.27 2.48
C ARG A 23 -11.39 1.09 3.34
N ARG A 24 -11.35 -0.14 2.80
CA ARG A 24 -11.67 -1.36 3.56
C ARG A 24 -10.66 -1.58 4.70
N ALA A 25 -9.37 -1.34 4.46
CA ALA A 25 -8.34 -1.42 5.49
C ALA A 25 -8.62 -0.44 6.64
N GLU A 26 -8.96 0.82 6.31
CA GLU A 26 -9.27 1.83 7.31
C GLU A 26 -10.50 1.46 8.16
N GLN A 27 -11.55 0.92 7.54
CA GLN A 27 -12.77 0.43 8.21
C GLN A 27 -12.49 -0.76 9.13
N ALA A 28 -11.49 -1.58 8.80
CA ALA A 28 -11.01 -2.69 9.61
C ALA A 28 -9.98 -2.27 10.69
N ASP A 29 -9.80 -0.96 10.92
CA ASP A 29 -8.85 -0.38 11.87
C ASP A 29 -7.35 -0.62 11.52
N VAL A 30 -7.05 -1.01 10.28
CA VAL A 30 -5.70 -0.99 9.70
C VAL A 30 -5.43 0.42 9.21
N LYS A 31 -4.73 1.22 10.01
CA LYS A 31 -4.53 2.66 9.75
C LYS A 31 -3.28 2.97 8.95
N ARG A 32 -2.36 2.02 8.84
CA ARG A 32 -1.14 2.14 8.04
C ARG A 32 -0.80 0.82 7.35
N VAL A 33 -0.26 0.90 6.15
CA VAL A 33 0.21 -0.25 5.38
C VAL A 33 1.64 0.02 4.90
N ILE A 34 2.53 -0.95 5.10
CA ILE A 34 3.88 -0.94 4.55
C ILE A 34 3.86 -1.79 3.27
N THR A 35 3.98 -1.14 2.11
CA THR A 35 4.07 -1.83 0.82
C THR A 35 5.53 -2.13 0.47
N ILE A 36 5.81 -3.37 0.08
CA ILE A 36 7.17 -3.88 -0.09
C ILE A 36 7.54 -3.96 -1.57
N GLY A 37 8.62 -3.29 -1.94
CA GLY A 37 9.22 -3.42 -3.27
C GLY A 37 10.03 -4.72 -3.40
N THR A 38 9.88 -5.44 -4.53
CA THR A 38 10.60 -6.72 -4.78
C THR A 38 11.64 -6.65 -5.91
N SER A 39 11.66 -5.53 -6.64
CA SER A 39 12.63 -5.19 -7.69
C SER A 39 12.83 -3.67 -7.69
N ILE A 40 13.79 -3.15 -8.43
CA ILE A 40 13.99 -1.69 -8.55
C ILE A 40 12.72 -1.01 -9.08
N GLU A 41 12.06 -1.61 -10.08
CA GLU A 41 10.82 -1.10 -10.66
C GLU A 41 9.66 -1.18 -9.66
N SER A 42 9.55 -2.28 -8.91
CA SER A 42 8.55 -2.44 -7.85
C SER A 42 8.77 -1.46 -6.69
N SER A 43 10.01 -1.26 -6.25
CA SER A 43 10.36 -0.27 -5.23
C SER A 43 10.02 1.17 -5.67
N ARG A 44 10.20 1.51 -6.95
CA ARG A 44 9.76 2.83 -7.47
C ARG A 44 8.26 3.00 -7.39
N ARG A 45 7.48 1.98 -7.78
CA ARG A 45 6.02 2.01 -7.63
C ARG A 45 5.59 2.08 -6.16
N ALA A 46 6.25 1.35 -5.28
CA ALA A 46 6.00 1.41 -3.84
C ALA A 46 6.20 2.83 -3.27
N ILE A 47 7.27 3.53 -3.69
CA ILE A 47 7.50 4.93 -3.31
C ILE A 47 6.40 5.84 -3.86
N GLU A 48 6.03 5.70 -5.14
CA GLU A 48 4.94 6.48 -5.75
C GLU A 48 3.61 6.28 -5.00
N LEU A 49 3.32 5.06 -4.55
CA LEU A 49 2.15 4.79 -3.72
C LEU A 49 2.22 5.50 -2.36
N ALA A 50 3.38 5.46 -1.69
CA ALA A 50 3.55 6.14 -0.41
C ALA A 50 3.48 7.68 -0.52
N GLU A 51 3.85 8.25 -1.66
CA GLU A 51 3.72 9.69 -1.94
C GLU A 51 2.26 10.10 -2.18
N ASN A 52 1.47 9.25 -2.84
CA ASN A 52 0.08 9.53 -3.20
C ASN A 52 -0.92 9.22 -2.08
N TYR A 53 -0.61 8.27 -1.18
CA TYR A 53 -1.52 7.81 -0.14
C TYR A 53 -0.92 7.98 1.27
N PRO A 54 -1.41 8.93 2.09
CA PRO A 54 -0.84 9.21 3.42
C PRO A 54 -0.81 8.05 4.43
N SER A 55 -1.66 7.04 4.23
CA SER A 55 -1.69 5.82 5.05
C SER A 55 -0.70 4.74 4.59
N VAL A 56 -0.01 4.94 3.46
CA VAL A 56 0.92 3.98 2.87
C VAL A 56 2.36 4.42 3.12
N TYR A 57 3.20 3.45 3.48
CA TYR A 57 4.65 3.59 3.63
C TYR A 57 5.33 2.59 2.70
N ALA A 58 6.53 2.91 2.22
CA ALA A 58 7.31 2.04 1.34
C ALA A 58 8.53 1.47 2.08
N ALA A 59 8.86 0.21 1.82
CA ALA A 59 10.08 -0.46 2.27
C ALA A 59 10.67 -1.37 1.18
#